data_AF-A0AA40DVE8-F1
#
_entry.id   AF-A0AA40DVE8-F1
#
_cell.length_a   1.000
_cell.length_b   1.000
_cell.length_c   1.000
_cell.angle_alpha   90.00
_cell.angle_beta   90.00
_cell.angle_gamma   90.00
#
_symmetry.space_group_name_H-M   'P 1'
#
loop_
_entity.id
_entity.type
_entity.pdbx_description
1 polymer ?
#
loop_
_entity_poly.entity_id
_entity_poly.type
_entity_poly.pdbx_seq_one_letter_code
_entity_poly.pdbx_strand_id
1 'polypeptide(L)'
;MVFRNGARILAKASASHDVLVSELQAFIPAGDFITQCLYQPLPTPYAERSTAAGGNVMGVERAEAGHNGVLFLAVAMVKTAEQEAFAPPKIAAWIQAIRDFATNELGESAVHDWTYLNYADKSQRVLESYGVGKIREAARKYDPAEVFQRLCPGGFKISDVKI
;
A
#
# COMPACT_ATOMS: atom_id res chain seq x y z
N MET A 1 -1.36 2.08 1.40
CA MET A 1 -2.14 2.03 2.66
C MET A 1 -3.62 2.13 2.32
N VAL A 2 -4.51 1.53 3.11
CA VAL A 2 -5.96 1.77 2.99
C VAL A 2 -6.48 2.36 4.29
N PHE A 3 -7.32 3.39 4.20
CA PHE A 3 -8.00 3.97 5.36
C PHE A 3 -9.47 4.24 5.04
N ARG A 4 -10.30 4.39 6.08
CA ARG A 4 -11.72 4.73 5.93
C ARG A 4 -11.88 6.05 5.20
N ASN A 5 -12.87 6.12 4.30
CA ASN A 5 -13.20 7.37 3.62
C ASN A 5 -13.65 8.44 4.64
N GLY A 6 -12.85 9.50 4.77
CA GLY A 6 -13.12 10.59 5.70
C GLY A 6 -12.37 11.86 5.32
N ALA A 7 -13.11 12.98 5.19
CA ALA A 7 -12.56 14.26 4.75
C ALA A 7 -11.39 14.74 5.62
N ARG A 8 -11.42 14.47 6.93
CA ARG A 8 -10.33 14.85 7.85
C ARG A 8 -9.04 14.07 7.57
N ILE A 9 -9.12 12.77 7.26
CA ILE A 9 -7.95 11.95 6.91
C ILE A 9 -7.36 12.44 5.59
N LEU A 10 -8.22 12.69 4.58
CA LEU A 10 -7.78 13.21 3.27
C LEU A 10 -7.10 14.59 3.42
N ALA A 11 -7.69 15.48 4.21
CA ALA A 11 -7.09 16.79 4.48
C ALA A 11 -5.73 16.66 5.19
N LYS A 12 -5.61 15.75 6.17
CA LYS A 12 -4.33 15.47 6.84
C LYS A 12 -3.29 14.93 5.85
N ALA A 13 -3.68 13.98 5.00
CA ALA A 13 -2.79 13.39 4.01
C ALA A 13 -2.25 14.43 3.02
N SER A 14 -3.11 15.33 2.53
CA SER A 14 -2.70 16.45 1.67
C SER A 14 -1.82 17.46 2.42
N ALA A 15 -2.18 17.88 3.63
CA ALA A 15 -1.37 18.84 4.39
C ALA A 15 0.01 18.28 4.76
N SER A 16 0.10 16.99 5.08
CA SER A 16 1.39 16.33 5.32
C SER A 16 2.17 16.06 4.03
N HIS A 17 1.51 16.06 2.87
CA HIS A 17 2.18 16.05 1.56
C HIS A 17 2.94 17.34 1.31
N ASP A 18 2.38 18.50 1.68
CA ASP A 18 3.07 19.80 1.54
C ASP A 18 4.38 19.84 2.35
N VAL A 19 4.40 19.18 3.51
CA VAL A 19 5.63 18.99 4.31
C VAL A 19 6.64 18.16 3.54
N LEU A 20 6.22 17.01 2.98
CA LEU A 20 7.11 16.18 2.15
C LEU A 20 7.66 16.97 0.96
N VAL A 21 6.82 17.73 0.25
CA VAL A 21 7.25 18.57 -0.89
C VAL A 21 8.35 19.53 -0.45
N SER A 22 8.15 20.23 0.67
CA SER A 22 9.13 21.19 1.22
C SER A 22 10.46 20.50 1.57
N GLU A 23 10.39 19.32 2.19
CA GLU A 23 11.58 18.54 2.54
C GLU A 23 12.33 18.00 1.31
N LEU A 24 11.61 17.61 0.25
CA LEU A 24 12.22 17.18 -1.01
C LEU A 24 12.88 18.37 -1.72
N GLN A 25 12.23 19.53 -1.76
CA GLN A 25 12.79 20.75 -2.37
C GLN A 25 14.06 21.26 -1.67
N ALA A 26 14.21 21.00 -0.37
CA ALA A 26 15.41 21.39 0.38
C ALA A 26 16.67 20.64 -0.05
N PHE A 27 16.54 19.51 -0.75
CA PHE A 27 17.65 18.66 -1.17
C PHE A 27 17.68 18.42 -2.68
N ILE A 28 16.52 18.35 -3.32
CA ILE A 28 16.36 18.03 -4.73
C ILE A 28 16.07 19.32 -5.50
N PRO A 29 16.84 19.65 -6.55
CA PRO A 29 16.59 20.83 -7.37
C PRO A 29 15.15 20.90 -7.88
N ALA A 30 14.61 22.12 -7.99
CA ALA A 30 13.28 22.33 -8.55
C ALA A 30 13.19 21.77 -9.98
N GLY A 31 12.18 20.94 -10.26
CA GLY A 31 12.02 20.24 -11.55
C GLY A 31 12.74 18.90 -11.65
N ASP A 32 13.48 18.48 -10.62
CA ASP A 32 14.17 17.19 -10.58
C ASP A 32 13.40 16.09 -9.83
N PHE A 33 12.20 16.39 -9.32
CA PHE A 33 11.31 15.37 -8.77
C PHE A 33 9.84 15.61 -9.10
N ILE A 34 9.08 14.52 -9.03
CA ILE A 34 7.61 14.51 -9.02
C ILE A 34 7.18 13.81 -7.73
N THR A 35 6.20 14.36 -7.03
CA THR A 35 5.54 13.65 -5.94
C THR A 35 4.04 13.80 -6.04
N GLN A 36 3.30 12.76 -5.67
CA GLN A 36 1.85 12.76 -5.78
C GLN A 36 1.21 12.12 -4.54
N CYS A 37 0.10 12.71 -4.12
CA CYS A 37 -0.79 12.24 -3.07
C CYS A 37 -2.06 11.69 -3.73
N LEU A 38 -2.09 10.38 -4.00
CA LEU A 38 -3.20 9.76 -4.75
C LEU A 38 -4.22 9.13 -3.81
N TYR A 39 -5.48 9.46 -4.06
CA TYR A 39 -6.65 8.88 -3.42
C TYR A 39 -7.45 8.09 -4.44
N GLN A 40 -7.58 6.79 -4.24
CA GLN A 40 -8.39 5.93 -5.09
C GLN A 40 -9.57 5.41 -4.29
N PRO A 41 -10.82 5.74 -4.68
CA PRO A 41 -12.00 5.23 -3.99
C PRO A 41 -12.01 3.70 -3.98
N LEU A 42 -12.25 3.12 -2.80
CA LEU A 42 -12.41 1.68 -2.60
C LEU A 42 -13.80 1.44 -1.96
N PRO A 43 -14.88 1.53 -2.77
CA PRO A 43 -16.25 1.43 -2.26
C PRO A 43 -16.68 -0.03 -2.01
N THR A 44 -17.58 -0.22 -1.04
CA THR A 44 -18.05 -1.56 -0.59
C THR A 44 -18.56 -2.52 -1.67
N PRO A 45 -19.11 -2.07 -2.82
CA PRO A 45 -19.56 -2.98 -3.87
C PRO A 45 -18.45 -3.87 -4.44
N TYR A 46 -17.16 -3.51 -4.32
CA TYR A 46 -16.07 -4.40 -4.75
C TYR A 46 -15.97 -5.64 -3.86
N ALA A 47 -15.96 -5.50 -2.53
CA ALA A 47 -15.99 -6.66 -1.64
C ALA A 47 -17.30 -7.44 -1.73
N GLU A 48 -18.44 -6.76 -1.80
CA GLU A 48 -19.75 -7.41 -1.89
C GLU A 48 -19.83 -8.33 -3.10
N ARG A 49 -19.44 -7.83 -4.28
CA ARG A 49 -19.44 -8.61 -5.53
C ARG A 49 -18.39 -9.71 -5.53
N SER A 50 -17.19 -9.44 -4.99
CA SER A 50 -16.14 -10.45 -4.83
C SER A 50 -16.66 -11.62 -3.98
N THR A 51 -17.26 -11.32 -2.83
CA THR A 51 -17.83 -12.32 -1.91
C THR A 51 -18.97 -13.10 -2.55
N ALA A 52 -19.91 -12.40 -3.23
CA ALA A 52 -21.02 -13.04 -3.94
C ALA A 52 -20.55 -14.01 -5.05
N ALA A 53 -19.38 -13.75 -5.65
CA ALA A 53 -18.77 -14.60 -6.66
C ALA A 53 -17.89 -15.73 -6.08
N GLY A 54 -17.90 -15.95 -4.77
CA GLY A 54 -17.08 -16.99 -4.10
C GLY A 54 -15.70 -16.52 -3.60
N GLY A 55 -15.44 -15.22 -3.66
CA GLY A 55 -14.22 -14.58 -3.18
C GLY A 55 -12.99 -14.85 -4.06
N ASN A 56 -11.89 -14.13 -3.78
CA ASN A 56 -10.62 -14.33 -4.48
C ASN A 56 -9.43 -14.13 -3.53
N VAL A 57 -8.21 -14.33 -4.06
CA VAL A 57 -6.98 -14.25 -3.26
C VAL A 57 -6.66 -12.84 -2.76
N MET A 58 -7.18 -11.79 -3.39
CA MET A 58 -6.93 -10.42 -2.91
C MET A 58 -7.52 -10.22 -1.52
N GLY A 59 -8.71 -10.77 -1.25
CA GLY A 59 -9.37 -10.64 0.03
C GLY A 59 -9.73 -9.20 0.40
N VAL A 60 -10.19 -8.43 -0.60
CA VAL A 60 -10.55 -7.01 -0.47
C VAL A 60 -11.63 -6.76 0.58
N GLU A 61 -12.46 -7.76 0.88
CA GLU A 61 -13.46 -7.72 1.95
C GLU A 61 -12.87 -7.43 3.34
N ARG A 62 -11.59 -7.79 3.57
CA ARG A 62 -10.86 -7.42 4.80
C ARG A 62 -10.49 -5.93 4.84
N ALA A 63 -10.27 -5.32 3.68
CA ALA A 63 -9.92 -3.91 3.55
C ALA A 63 -11.13 -2.99 3.71
N GLU A 64 -12.30 -3.43 3.25
CA GLU A 64 -13.52 -2.61 3.31
C GLU A 64 -14.24 -2.81 4.65
N ALA A 65 -14.26 -4.02 5.23
CA ALA A 65 -14.86 -4.31 6.53
C ALA A 65 -16.23 -3.62 6.75
N GLY A 66 -17.06 -3.56 5.69
CA GLY A 66 -18.38 -2.92 5.70
C GLY A 66 -18.41 -1.39 5.54
N HIS A 67 -17.29 -0.75 5.21
CA HIS A 67 -17.18 0.71 5.05
C HIS A 67 -16.50 1.07 3.73
N ASN A 68 -16.85 2.23 3.17
CA ASN A 68 -16.12 2.77 2.02
C ASN A 68 -14.70 3.15 2.44
N GLY A 69 -13.71 2.61 1.76
CA GLY A 69 -12.30 2.91 1.96
C GLY A 69 -11.74 3.87 0.91
N VAL A 70 -10.52 4.30 1.16
CA VAL A 70 -9.66 4.97 0.19
C VAL A 70 -8.33 4.24 0.15
N LEU A 71 -7.96 3.78 -1.03
CA LEU A 71 -6.63 3.29 -1.32
C LEU A 71 -5.71 4.49 -1.55
N PHE A 72 -4.75 4.65 -0.64
CA PHE A 72 -3.77 5.71 -0.68
C PHE A 72 -2.45 5.23 -1.28
N LEU A 73 -1.97 6.00 -2.25
CA LEU A 73 -0.69 5.80 -2.92
C LEU A 73 0.15 7.09 -2.82
N ALA A 74 1.29 6.96 -2.16
CA ALA A 74 2.35 7.97 -2.13
C ALA A 74 3.32 7.70 -3.29
N VAL A 75 3.51 8.69 -4.16
CA VAL A 75 4.47 8.61 -5.27
C VAL A 75 5.59 9.60 -5.05
N ALA A 76 6.82 9.17 -5.29
CA ALA A 76 7.97 10.04 -5.52
C ALA A 76 8.79 9.48 -6.69
N MET A 77 9.08 10.34 -7.66
CA MET A 77 9.99 10.04 -8.76
C MET A 77 11.12 11.05 -8.69
N VAL A 78 12.35 10.56 -8.77
CA VAL A 78 13.58 11.33 -8.64
C VAL A 78 14.55 10.92 -9.74
N LYS A 79 15.61 11.71 -9.98
CA LYS A 79 16.54 11.50 -11.11
C LYS A 79 17.78 10.71 -10.76
N THR A 80 18.23 10.73 -9.50
CA THR A 80 19.52 10.14 -9.10
C THR A 80 19.38 9.17 -7.93
N ALA A 81 20.34 8.25 -7.82
CA ALA A 81 20.39 7.28 -6.71
C ALA A 81 20.53 7.96 -5.33
N GLU A 82 21.22 9.10 -5.26
CA GLU A 82 21.34 9.88 -4.03
C GLU A 82 20.00 10.47 -3.59
N GLN A 83 19.21 10.98 -4.53
CA GLN A 83 17.84 11.45 -4.28
C GLN A 83 16.92 10.27 -3.89
N GLU A 84 17.10 9.11 -4.52
CA GLU A 84 16.36 7.88 -4.19
C GLU A 84 16.73 7.35 -2.80
N ALA A 85 17.95 7.56 -2.32
CA ALA A 85 18.32 7.24 -0.94
C ALA A 85 17.71 8.24 0.07
N PHE A 86 17.50 9.49 -0.35
CA PHE A 86 16.99 10.57 0.49
C PHE A 86 15.46 10.55 0.68
N ALA A 87 14.69 10.19 -0.35
CA ALA A 87 13.23 10.30 -0.35
C ALA A 87 12.47 9.27 0.54
N PRO A 88 12.83 7.97 0.57
CA PRO A 88 12.09 6.93 1.30
C PRO A 88 11.84 7.21 2.79
N PRO A 89 12.80 7.64 3.61
CA PRO A 89 12.53 7.92 5.03
C PRO A 89 11.49 9.03 5.22
N LYS A 90 11.42 9.99 4.28
CA LYS A 90 10.45 11.10 4.31
C LYS A 90 9.05 10.63 3.93
N ILE A 91 8.96 9.79 2.90
CA ILE A 91 7.71 9.16 2.48
C ILE A 91 7.17 8.27 3.60
N ALA A 92 8.04 7.51 4.27
CA ALA A 92 7.67 6.70 5.43
C ALA A 92 7.12 7.55 6.57
N ALA A 93 7.79 8.67 6.90
CA ALA A 93 7.31 9.61 7.91
C ALA A 93 5.95 10.23 7.54
N TRP A 94 5.74 10.57 6.26
CA TRP A 94 4.46 11.05 5.77
C TRP A 94 3.34 10.02 5.91
N ILE A 95 3.57 8.78 5.48
CA ILE A 95 2.61 7.68 5.64
C ILE A 95 2.29 7.44 7.11
N GLN A 96 3.31 7.45 7.99
CA GLN A 96 3.13 7.27 9.41
C GLN A 96 2.29 8.39 10.03
N ALA A 97 2.55 9.66 9.67
CA ALA A 97 1.77 10.79 10.16
C ALA A 97 0.27 10.71 9.78
N ILE A 98 -0.06 10.11 8.63
CA ILE A 98 -1.45 9.84 8.24
C ILE A 98 -2.03 8.70 9.09
N ARG A 99 -1.29 7.58 9.23
CA ARG A 99 -1.72 6.42 10.01
C ARG A 99 -1.97 6.80 11.47
N ASP A 100 -1.07 7.55 12.09
CA ASP A 100 -1.19 8.02 13.47
C ASP A 100 -2.40 8.92 13.63
N PHE A 101 -2.59 9.89 12.73
CA PHE A 101 -3.74 10.77 12.78
C PHE A 101 -5.07 10.01 12.63
N ALA A 102 -5.17 9.12 11.66
CA ALA A 102 -6.38 8.32 11.45
C ALA A 102 -6.69 7.45 12.67
N THR A 103 -5.66 6.82 13.25
CA THR A 103 -5.79 5.95 14.42
C THR A 103 -6.18 6.74 15.67
N ASN A 104 -5.58 7.91 15.90
CA ASN A 104 -5.88 8.76 17.05
C ASN A 104 -7.28 9.38 16.97
N GLU A 105 -7.74 9.75 15.78
CA GLU A 105 -9.03 10.43 15.60
C GLU A 105 -10.22 9.47 15.52
N LEU A 106 -10.03 8.29 14.94
CA LEU A 106 -11.11 7.37 14.58
C LEU A 106 -10.89 5.93 15.07
N GLY A 107 -9.82 5.69 15.84
CA GLY A 107 -9.43 4.38 16.38
C GLY A 107 -8.68 3.50 15.38
N GLU A 108 -8.12 2.40 15.88
CA GLU A 108 -7.35 1.41 15.09
C GLU A 108 -8.07 0.93 13.82
N SER A 109 -9.40 0.85 13.88
CA SER A 109 -10.23 0.41 12.75
C SER A 109 -10.29 1.40 11.57
N ALA A 110 -9.69 2.58 11.70
CA ALA A 110 -9.65 3.61 10.67
C ALA A 110 -8.63 3.32 9.57
N VAL A 111 -7.62 2.50 9.86
CA VAL A 111 -6.58 2.08 8.93
C VAL A 111 -6.65 0.57 8.78
N HIS A 112 -6.52 0.09 7.54
CA HIS A 112 -6.59 -1.33 7.24
C HIS A 112 -5.21 -1.85 6.86
N ASP A 113 -4.87 -3.04 7.35
CA ASP A 113 -3.58 -3.69 7.05
C ASP A 113 -3.56 -4.37 5.68
N TRP A 114 -4.70 -4.41 4.99
CA TRP A 114 -4.74 -4.84 3.60
C TRP A 114 -3.94 -3.89 2.70
N THR A 115 -3.00 -4.46 1.95
CA THR A 115 -2.09 -3.70 1.09
C THR A 115 -2.27 -4.12 -0.37
N TYR A 116 -2.60 -3.19 -1.25
CA TYR A 116 -2.74 -3.50 -2.67
C TYR A 116 -1.39 -3.76 -3.33
N LEU A 117 -1.17 -4.99 -3.79
CA LEU A 117 0.11 -5.48 -4.31
C LEU A 117 0.70 -4.63 -5.43
N ASN A 118 -0.13 -4.10 -6.34
CA ASN A 118 0.35 -3.33 -7.49
C ASN A 118 0.97 -1.97 -7.12
N TYR A 119 0.73 -1.49 -5.89
CA TYR A 119 1.21 -0.20 -5.39
C TYR A 119 2.10 -0.33 -4.16
N ALA A 120 2.51 -1.56 -3.82
CA ALA A 120 3.26 -1.81 -2.61
C ALA A 120 4.75 -1.54 -2.82
N ASP A 121 5.36 -0.90 -1.83
CA ASP A 121 6.81 -0.83 -1.70
C ASP A 121 7.38 -2.17 -1.16
N LYS A 122 8.66 -2.43 -1.45
CA LYS A 122 9.39 -3.62 -0.99
C LYS A 122 9.41 -3.79 0.54
N SER A 123 9.23 -2.71 1.31
CA SER A 123 9.17 -2.76 2.78
C SER A 123 7.85 -3.34 3.32
N GLN A 124 6.83 -3.49 2.48
CA GLN A 124 5.49 -3.88 2.92
C GLN A 124 5.27 -5.40 2.87
N ARG A 125 4.55 -5.93 3.86
CA ARG A 125 4.20 -7.36 3.97
C ARG A 125 2.90 -7.66 3.21
N VAL A 126 2.95 -7.54 1.90
CA VAL A 126 1.75 -7.55 1.03
C VAL A 126 0.99 -8.87 1.09
N LEU A 127 1.67 -9.99 0.79
CA LEU A 127 0.99 -11.28 0.61
C LEU A 127 0.35 -11.79 1.91
N GLU A 128 0.79 -11.32 3.08
CA GLU A 128 0.17 -11.65 4.36
C GLU A 128 -1.25 -11.13 4.48
N SER A 129 -1.60 -10.05 3.78
CA SER A 129 -2.98 -9.58 3.73
C SER A 129 -3.83 -10.30 2.69
N TYR A 130 -3.29 -11.30 1.97
CA TYR A 130 -3.95 -12.05 0.88
C TYR A 130 -4.35 -13.45 1.35
N GLY A 131 -5.15 -14.14 0.54
CA GLY A 131 -5.51 -15.55 0.72
C GLY A 131 -4.33 -16.49 0.44
N VAL A 132 -3.31 -16.49 1.30
CA VAL A 132 -2.03 -17.22 1.12
C VAL A 132 -2.20 -18.71 0.87
N GLY A 133 -3.22 -19.35 1.45
CA GLY A 133 -3.49 -20.79 1.26
C GLY A 133 -3.72 -21.15 -0.21
N LYS A 134 -4.63 -20.41 -0.88
CA LYS A 134 -4.93 -20.59 -2.32
C LYS A 134 -3.72 -20.28 -3.19
N ILE A 135 -2.92 -19.26 -2.83
CA ILE A 135 -1.70 -18.90 -3.56
C ILE A 135 -0.66 -20.03 -3.44
N ARG A 136 -0.42 -20.55 -2.23
CA ARG A 136 0.51 -21.67 -1.99
C ARG A 136 0.08 -22.94 -2.71
N GLU A 137 -1.22 -23.25 -2.72
CA GLU A 137 -1.74 -24.41 -3.45
C GLU A 137 -1.50 -24.28 -4.96
N ALA A 138 -1.79 -23.11 -5.54
CA ALA A 138 -1.51 -22.84 -6.94
C ALA A 138 0.00 -22.95 -7.25
N ALA A 139 0.86 -22.37 -6.40
CA ALA A 139 2.31 -22.47 -6.56
C ALA A 139 2.80 -23.93 -6.54
N ARG A 140 2.35 -24.75 -5.59
CA ARG A 140 2.72 -26.19 -5.55
C ARG A 140 2.25 -26.96 -6.78
N LYS A 141 1.07 -26.62 -7.31
CA LYS A 141 0.48 -27.32 -8.45
C LYS A 141 1.15 -26.96 -9.78
N TYR A 142 1.44 -25.66 -9.98
CA TYR A 142 1.84 -25.14 -11.29
C TYR A 142 3.32 -24.71 -11.36
N ASP A 143 3.99 -24.51 -10.23
CA ASP A 143 5.42 -24.21 -10.13
C ASP A 143 6.10 -25.11 -9.08
N PRO A 144 6.03 -26.45 -9.21
CA PRO A 144 6.58 -27.37 -8.21
C PRO A 144 8.11 -27.29 -8.07
N ALA A 145 8.80 -26.77 -9.08
CA ALA A 145 10.25 -26.54 -9.06
C ALA A 145 10.62 -25.14 -8.52
N GLU A 146 9.63 -24.35 -8.10
CA GLU A 146 9.80 -23.00 -7.52
C GLU A 146 10.59 -22.05 -8.42
N VAL A 147 10.43 -22.16 -9.74
CA VAL A 147 11.12 -21.34 -10.74
C VAL A 147 10.83 -19.86 -10.49
N PHE A 148 9.57 -19.48 -10.23
CA PHE A 148 9.20 -18.09 -10.01
C PHE A 148 9.52 -17.58 -8.61
N GLN A 149 9.72 -18.49 -7.65
CA GLN A 149 10.17 -18.11 -6.30
C GLN A 149 11.69 -17.90 -6.28
N ARG A 150 12.47 -18.71 -7.01
CA ARG A 150 13.93 -18.74 -6.93
C ARG A 150 14.65 -18.01 -8.07
N LEU A 151 14.19 -18.17 -9.31
CA LEU A 151 14.91 -17.71 -10.50
C LEU A 151 14.41 -16.35 -11.01
N CYS A 152 13.24 -15.90 -10.57
CA CYS A 152 12.72 -14.58 -10.90
C CYS A 152 13.15 -13.56 -9.83
N PRO A 153 14.03 -12.58 -10.12
CA PRO A 153 14.44 -11.59 -9.16
C PRO A 153 13.31 -10.60 -8.83
N GLY A 154 13.24 -10.17 -7.57
CA GLY A 154 12.29 -9.16 -7.10
C GLY A 154 10.84 -9.65 -6.96
N GLY A 155 9.94 -8.69 -6.70
CA GLY A 155 8.54 -8.96 -6.39
C GLY A 155 8.32 -9.62 -5.02
N PHE A 156 7.06 -9.78 -4.63
CA PHE A 156 6.69 -10.48 -3.40
C PHE A 156 6.61 -11.98 -3.64
N LYS A 157 7.36 -12.77 -2.88
CA LYS A 157 7.38 -14.23 -3.00
C LYS A 157 6.50 -14.88 -1.95
N ILE A 158 5.75 -15.91 -2.34
CA ILE A 158 4.92 -16.66 -1.39
C ILE A 158 5.77 -17.53 -0.47
N SER A 159 7.00 -17.87 -0.89
CA SER A 159 8.01 -18.53 -0.04
C SER A 159 8.44 -17.68 1.14
N ASP A 160 8.38 -16.35 1.03
CA ASP A 160 8.90 -15.42 2.06
C ASP A 160 7.87 -15.12 3.14
N VAL A 161 6.60 -15.47 2.91
CA VAL A 161 5.52 -15.29 3.87
C VAL A 161 5.70 -16.26 5.03
N LYS A 162 5.88 -15.72 6.24
CA LYS A 162 5.99 -16.52 7.48
C LYS A 162 4.58 -16.89 7.98
N ILE A 163 4.46 -18.09 8.55
CA ILE A 163 3.25 -18.58 9.24
C ILE A 163 3.42 -18.34 10.73
#